data_AF-A0AAI9T3J4-F1
#
_entry.id   AF-A0AAI9T3J4-F1
#
_cell.length_a   1.000
_cell.length_b   1.000
_cell.length_c   1.000
_cell.angle_alpha   90.00
_cell.angle_beta   90.00
_cell.angle_gamma   90.00
#
_symmetry.space_group_name_H-M   'P 1'
#
loop_
_entity.id
_entity.type
_entity.pdbx_description
1 polymer ?
#
loop_
_entity_poly.entity_id
_entity_poly.type
_entity_poly.pdbx_seq_one_letter_code
_entity_poly.pdbx_strand_id
1 'polypeptide(L)'
;MGLLTSFSDISKILYSNKMAYIASGVIGALFIIYCIYNGLYYLINPKRYHGIRFTTKNIAYITMLSAVSATVTIIISITVPITVFPPVRIAFEGLMVKISGFIFGPIVGLLSGVVTDLIVMLFVPSYLHVAYIIVIASYGFLSGCASSINRAVGKHKWVLFMLTNIFILIFGTFAGVMTWYSPLETITLFAGLEVSKIVLIYIIGFGTGGTIIIIWIIMFVYRHFDKTKKRYWDLVAIIMLAVVNEYWVTTLISAWGDIAFLTVSQNKNVGTDGYGVTMITRLAMAPIKVLFNSAIIYITYRAVSPLIHKDTNANLQY
;
A
#
# COMPACT_ATOMS: atom_id res chain seq x y z
N MET A 1 -20.15 -25.76 -17.78
CA MET A 1 -21.15 -25.09 -16.92
C MET A 1 -20.65 -24.88 -15.49
N GLY A 2 -20.07 -25.87 -14.81
CA GLY A 2 -19.58 -25.73 -13.41
C GLY A 2 -18.44 -24.72 -13.16
N LEU A 3 -17.59 -24.44 -14.14
CA LEU A 3 -16.54 -23.42 -14.04
C LEU A 3 -17.10 -22.00 -14.03
N LEU A 4 -18.13 -21.72 -14.84
CA LEU A 4 -18.78 -20.40 -14.93
C LEU A 4 -19.61 -20.08 -13.68
N THR A 5 -20.24 -21.08 -13.07
CA THR A 5 -20.93 -20.92 -11.77
C THR A 5 -19.92 -20.65 -10.65
N SER A 6 -18.77 -21.33 -10.67
CA SER A 6 -17.66 -21.05 -9.73
C SER A 6 -17.13 -19.61 -9.87
N PHE A 7 -16.93 -19.11 -11.11
CA PHE A 7 -16.51 -17.72 -11.34
C PHE A 7 -17.55 -16.69 -10.92
N SER A 8 -18.85 -16.99 -11.05
CA SER A 8 -19.94 -16.12 -10.58
C SER A 8 -20.00 -16.03 -9.04
N ASP A 9 -19.68 -17.11 -8.34
CA ASP A 9 -19.62 -17.09 -6.88
C ASP A 9 -18.33 -16.43 -6.36
N ILE A 10 -17.21 -16.60 -7.08
CA ILE A 10 -15.95 -15.88 -6.79
C ILE A 10 -16.10 -14.37 -7.05
N SER A 11 -16.81 -13.96 -8.11
CA SER A 11 -17.04 -12.55 -8.39
C SER A 11 -17.90 -11.88 -7.30
N LYS A 12 -18.91 -12.57 -6.75
CA LYS A 12 -19.67 -12.08 -5.57
C LYS A 12 -18.77 -11.83 -4.35
N ILE A 13 -17.72 -12.64 -4.17
CA ILE A 13 -16.74 -12.44 -3.09
C ILE A 13 -15.96 -11.13 -3.31
N LEU A 14 -15.60 -10.81 -4.55
CA LEU A 14 -14.84 -9.59 -4.87
C LEU A 14 -15.61 -8.31 -4.50
N TYR A 15 -16.92 -8.29 -4.72
CA TYR A 15 -17.77 -7.13 -4.43
C TYR A 15 -18.25 -7.06 -2.97
N SER A 16 -17.85 -8.03 -2.13
CA SER A 16 -18.23 -8.10 -0.73
C SER A 16 -17.06 -7.80 0.20
N ASN A 17 -17.37 -7.42 1.45
CA ASN A 17 -16.38 -7.24 2.53
C ASN A 17 -15.48 -8.48 2.73
N LYS A 18 -15.92 -9.66 2.27
CA LYS A 18 -15.12 -10.89 2.24
C LYS A 18 -13.78 -10.71 1.51
N MET A 19 -13.72 -9.92 0.44
CA MET A 19 -12.47 -9.66 -0.26
C MET A 19 -11.46 -8.91 0.61
N ALA A 20 -11.91 -7.95 1.41
CA ALA A 20 -11.02 -7.23 2.33
C ALA A 20 -10.46 -8.14 3.41
N TYR A 21 -11.25 -9.10 3.91
CA TYR A 21 -10.77 -10.12 4.85
C TYR A 21 -9.74 -11.05 4.22
N ILE A 22 -9.97 -11.49 2.97
CA ILE A 22 -9.00 -12.31 2.23
C ILE A 22 -7.71 -11.51 2.01
N ALA A 23 -7.80 -10.26 1.54
CA ALA A 23 -6.64 -9.40 1.31
C ALA A 23 -5.83 -9.15 2.60
N SER A 24 -6.52 -8.92 3.72
CA SER A 24 -5.90 -8.76 5.05
C SER A 24 -5.27 -10.07 5.51
N GLY A 25 -5.94 -11.21 5.30
CA GLY A 25 -5.44 -12.54 5.62
C GLY A 25 -4.19 -12.90 4.82
N VAL A 26 -4.11 -12.52 3.54
CA VAL A 26 -2.91 -12.69 2.70
C VAL A 26 -1.75 -11.88 3.26
N ILE A 27 -1.96 -10.64 3.72
CA ILE A 27 -0.89 -9.85 4.36
C ILE A 27 -0.45 -10.51 5.66
N GLY A 28 -1.39 -10.98 6.49
CA GLY A 28 -1.08 -11.73 7.71
C GLY A 28 -0.27 -12.99 7.43
N ALA A 29 -0.63 -13.75 6.39
CA ALA A 29 0.12 -14.92 5.94
C ALA A 29 1.52 -14.56 5.45
N LEU A 30 1.66 -13.50 4.65
CA LEU A 30 2.97 -12.99 4.20
C LEU A 30 3.85 -12.56 5.38
N PHE A 31 3.26 -11.94 6.40
CA PHE A 31 3.98 -11.59 7.63
C PHE A 31 4.47 -12.85 8.37
N ILE A 32 3.61 -13.85 8.55
CA ILE A 32 3.98 -15.12 9.19
C ILE A 32 5.08 -15.82 8.38
N ILE A 33 4.95 -15.92 7.06
CA ILE A 33 5.96 -16.49 6.17
C ILE A 33 7.28 -15.73 6.30
N TYR A 34 7.24 -14.39 6.37
CA TYR A 34 8.43 -13.57 6.57
C TYR A 34 9.11 -13.84 7.93
N CYS A 35 8.31 -14.01 9.00
CA CYS A 35 8.81 -14.39 10.32
C CYS A 35 9.45 -15.79 10.31
N ILE A 36 8.77 -16.78 9.71
CA ILE A 36 9.27 -18.15 9.59
C ILE A 36 10.55 -18.19 8.76
N TYR A 37 10.58 -17.51 7.61
CA TYR A 37 11.76 -17.44 6.75
C TYR A 37 12.97 -16.88 7.51
N ASN A 38 12.79 -15.76 8.24
CA ASN A 38 13.87 -15.18 9.04
C ASN A 38 14.29 -16.06 10.22
N GLY A 39 13.34 -16.72 10.88
CA GLY A 39 13.63 -17.66 11.97
C GLY A 39 14.41 -18.88 11.50
N LEU A 40 13.98 -19.50 10.40
CA LEU A 40 14.68 -20.63 9.78
C LEU A 40 16.06 -20.23 9.29
N TYR A 41 16.20 -19.07 8.65
CA TYR A 41 17.50 -18.60 8.19
C TYR A 41 18.47 -18.37 9.37
N TYR A 42 17.98 -17.82 10.48
CA TYR A 42 18.77 -17.66 11.70
C TYR A 42 19.25 -19.01 12.25
N LEU A 43 18.39 -20.03 12.26
CA LEU A 43 18.72 -21.37 12.73
C LEU A 43 19.75 -22.07 11.83
N ILE A 44 19.61 -21.97 10.51
CA ILE A 44 20.49 -22.66 9.54
C ILE A 44 21.85 -21.97 9.40
N ASN A 45 21.87 -20.64 9.36
CA ASN A 45 23.08 -19.87 9.08
C ASN A 45 23.31 -18.74 10.09
N PRO A 46 23.53 -19.05 11.39
CA PRO A 46 23.65 -18.03 12.43
C PRO A 46 24.81 -17.05 12.16
N LYS A 47 25.90 -17.52 11.54
CA LYS A 47 27.07 -16.70 11.18
C LYS A 47 26.85 -15.75 10.00
N ARG A 48 25.91 -16.04 9.10
CA ARG A 48 25.56 -15.18 7.94
C ARG A 48 24.25 -14.42 8.14
N TYR A 49 23.57 -14.61 9.27
CA TYR A 49 22.33 -13.92 9.57
C TYR A 49 22.56 -12.42 9.81
N HIS A 50 22.13 -11.62 8.84
CA HIS A 50 22.07 -10.16 8.91
C HIS A 50 20.62 -9.72 9.13
N GLY A 51 19.94 -10.32 10.11
CA GLY A 51 18.58 -9.92 10.49
C GLY A 51 18.50 -8.55 11.14
N ILE A 52 17.30 -8.20 11.59
CA ILE A 52 17.05 -6.94 12.30
C ILE A 52 17.79 -6.97 13.63
N ARG A 53 18.94 -6.29 13.69
CA ARG A 53 19.63 -6.06 14.95
C ARG A 53 18.97 -4.87 15.63
N PHE A 54 18.20 -5.14 16.69
CA PHE A 54 17.71 -4.14 17.63
C PHE A 54 18.89 -3.63 18.48
N THR A 55 19.78 -2.84 17.85
CA THR A 55 20.78 -2.08 18.59
C THR A 55 20.11 -0.86 19.20
N THR A 56 20.64 -0.35 20.31
CA THR A 56 20.11 0.87 20.96
C THR A 56 19.99 2.03 19.98
N LYS A 57 20.97 2.17 19.06
CA LYS A 57 20.96 3.15 17.97
C LYS A 57 19.78 2.95 17.01
N ASN A 58 19.51 1.72 16.58
CA ASN A 58 18.40 1.41 15.69
C ASN A 58 17.05 1.63 16.38
N ILE A 59 16.89 1.19 17.63
CA ILE A 59 15.68 1.44 18.42
C ILE A 59 15.45 2.95 18.53
N ALA A 60 16.48 3.73 18.87
CA ALA A 60 16.38 5.19 18.96
C ALA A 60 15.94 5.83 17.64
N TYR A 61 16.48 5.41 16.50
CA TYR A 61 16.05 5.92 15.19
C TYR A 61 14.61 5.56 14.85
N ILE A 62 14.18 4.34 15.17
CA ILE A 62 12.81 3.89 14.96
C ILE A 62 11.85 4.73 15.79
N THR A 63 12.11 4.86 17.09
CA THR A 63 11.31 5.68 18.01
C THR A 63 11.27 7.13 17.55
N MET A 64 12.40 7.70 17.16
CA MET A 64 12.48 9.07 16.65
C MET A 64 11.59 9.28 15.42
N LEU A 65 11.62 8.37 14.45
CA LEU A 65 10.83 8.51 13.22
C LEU A 65 9.34 8.20 13.42
N SER A 66 8.99 7.25 14.28
CA SER A 66 7.60 7.04 14.68
C SER A 66 7.06 8.27 15.41
N ALA A 67 7.85 8.89 16.30
CA ALA A 67 7.45 10.12 17.00
C ALA A 67 7.28 11.31 16.04
N VAL A 68 8.20 11.49 15.08
CA VAL A 68 8.07 12.52 14.03
C VAL A 68 6.84 12.26 13.16
N SER A 69 6.61 11.01 12.75
CA SER A 69 5.43 10.60 11.99
C SER A 69 4.12 10.95 12.71
N ALA A 70 4.02 10.60 14.00
CA ALA A 70 2.85 10.90 14.82
C ALA A 70 2.67 12.41 15.01
N THR A 71 3.75 13.13 15.34
CA THR A 71 3.71 14.59 15.56
C THR A 71 3.28 15.35 14.32
N VAL A 72 3.84 15.03 13.15
CA VAL A 72 3.43 15.67 11.88
C VAL A 72 1.97 15.39 11.58
N THR A 73 1.51 14.16 11.78
CA THR A 73 0.10 13.79 11.57
C THR A 73 -0.82 14.58 12.50
N ILE A 74 -0.48 14.70 13.80
CA ILE A 74 -1.25 15.48 14.77
C ILE A 74 -1.32 16.96 14.37
N ILE A 75 -0.19 17.57 13.98
CA ILE A 75 -0.15 18.97 13.56
C ILE A 75 -1.02 19.20 12.31
N ILE A 76 -0.92 18.31 11.31
CA ILE A 76 -1.76 18.38 10.11
C ILE A 76 -3.24 18.23 10.48
N SER A 77 -3.56 17.30 11.39
CA SER A 77 -4.92 17.07 11.89
C SER A 77 -5.55 18.25 12.61
N ILE A 78 -4.75 19.00 13.36
CA ILE A 78 -5.21 20.21 14.03
C ILE A 78 -5.35 21.37 13.02
N THR A 79 -4.44 21.47 12.05
CA THR A 79 -4.40 22.58 11.08
C THR A 79 -5.46 22.45 9.99
N VAL A 80 -5.72 21.22 9.53
CA VAL A 80 -6.61 20.93 8.39
C VAL A 80 -7.77 20.06 8.87
N PRO A 81 -8.92 20.65 9.25
CA PRO A 81 -10.00 19.93 9.94
C PRO A 81 -10.56 18.71 9.19
N ILE A 82 -10.51 18.71 7.84
CA ILE A 82 -10.96 17.56 7.03
C ILE A 82 -10.13 16.29 7.29
N THR A 83 -8.91 16.43 7.81
CA THR A 83 -8.03 15.30 8.13
C THR A 83 -8.36 14.64 9.48
N VAL A 84 -9.41 15.08 10.17
CA VAL A 84 -10.01 14.33 11.30
C VAL A 84 -10.80 13.11 10.78
N PHE A 85 -11.25 13.12 9.52
CA PHE A 85 -11.89 11.96 8.91
C PHE A 85 -10.88 10.82 8.68
N PRO A 86 -11.16 9.60 9.16
CA PRO A 86 -10.21 8.48 9.09
C PRO A 86 -9.62 8.22 7.68
N PRO A 87 -10.41 8.22 6.58
CA PRO A 87 -9.85 7.95 5.26
C PRO A 87 -8.78 8.97 4.83
N VAL A 88 -8.98 10.24 5.21
CA VAL A 88 -8.07 11.34 4.88
C VAL A 88 -6.87 11.32 5.83
N ARG A 89 -7.10 11.14 7.14
CA ARG A 89 -6.03 11.05 8.14
C ARG A 89 -5.02 9.97 7.80
N ILE A 90 -5.52 8.76 7.54
CA ILE A 90 -4.70 7.57 7.27
C ILE A 90 -3.93 7.71 5.96
N ALA A 91 -4.43 8.50 5.01
CA ALA A 91 -3.67 8.83 3.82
C ALA A 91 -2.41 9.66 4.16
N PHE A 92 -2.52 10.65 5.06
CA PHE A 92 -1.38 11.45 5.51
C PHE A 92 -0.44 10.66 6.42
N GLU A 93 -0.99 10.01 7.45
CA GLU A 93 -0.24 9.17 8.38
C GLU A 93 0.51 8.05 7.63
N GLY A 94 -0.18 7.42 6.68
CA GLY A 94 0.35 6.34 5.86
C GLY A 94 1.57 6.74 5.04
N LEU A 95 1.73 8.00 4.62
CA LEU A 95 2.93 8.45 3.90
C LEU A 95 4.18 8.33 4.77
N MET A 96 4.09 8.79 6.01
CA MET A 96 5.22 8.74 6.95
C MET A 96 5.54 7.31 7.37
N VAL A 97 4.52 6.48 7.59
CA VAL A 97 4.69 5.06 7.90
C VAL A 97 5.31 4.29 6.72
N LYS A 98 4.93 4.58 5.47
CA LYS A 98 5.54 4.00 4.26
C LYS A 98 7.04 4.31 4.19
N ILE A 99 7.44 5.55 4.52
CA ILE A 99 8.85 5.96 4.56
C ILE A 99 9.62 5.20 5.64
N SER A 100 9.08 5.13 6.86
CA SER A 100 9.68 4.38 7.97
C SER A 100 9.89 2.91 7.59
N GLY A 101 8.85 2.26 7.05
CA GLY A 101 8.94 0.88 6.55
C GLY A 101 9.99 0.72 5.46
N PHE A 102 10.05 1.64 4.49
CA PHE A 102 11.03 1.58 3.41
C PHE A 102 12.48 1.73 3.92
N ILE A 103 12.71 2.55 4.94
CA ILE A 103 14.05 2.77 5.48
C ILE A 103 14.50 1.60 6.37
N PHE A 104 13.67 1.16 7.31
CA PHE A 104 14.08 0.20 8.35
C PHE A 104 13.67 -1.25 8.08
N GLY A 105 12.75 -1.48 7.14
CA GLY A 105 12.30 -2.81 6.74
C GLY A 105 10.91 -3.20 7.28
N PRO A 106 10.45 -4.43 6.96
CA PRO A 106 9.04 -4.81 7.11
C PRO A 106 8.51 -4.78 8.54
N ILE A 107 9.25 -5.40 9.48
CA ILE A 107 8.81 -5.53 10.89
C ILE A 107 8.75 -4.16 11.55
N VAL A 108 9.78 -3.33 11.31
CA VAL A 108 9.84 -1.98 11.85
C VAL A 108 8.75 -1.10 11.26
N GLY A 109 8.49 -1.21 9.96
CA GLY A 109 7.39 -0.49 9.31
C GLY A 109 6.04 -0.85 9.92
N LEU A 110 5.78 -2.14 10.13
CA LEU A 110 4.54 -2.62 10.77
C LEU A 110 4.38 -2.04 12.18
N LEU A 111 5.40 -2.18 13.03
CA LEU A 111 5.37 -1.68 14.40
C LEU A 111 5.23 -0.16 14.45
N SER A 112 6.00 0.55 13.61
CA SER A 112 5.92 2.01 13.50
C SER A 112 4.51 2.44 13.08
N GLY A 113 3.85 1.73 12.17
CA GLY A 113 2.48 2.02 11.75
C GLY A 113 1.49 1.90 12.90
N VAL A 114 1.49 0.75 13.59
CA VAL A 114 0.59 0.51 14.73
C VAL A 114 0.82 1.51 15.86
N VAL A 115 2.07 1.77 16.22
CA VAL A 115 2.40 2.74 17.28
C VAL A 115 2.01 4.16 16.89
N THR A 116 2.25 4.55 15.63
CA THR A 116 1.86 5.89 15.14
C THR A 116 0.35 6.09 15.24
N ASP A 117 -0.44 5.14 14.75
CA ASP A 117 -1.91 5.25 14.77
C ASP A 117 -2.44 5.30 16.20
N LEU A 118 -1.92 4.46 17.10
CA LEU A 118 -2.30 4.49 18.52
C LEU A 118 -2.00 5.84 19.19
N ILE A 119 -0.83 6.43 18.92
CA ILE A 119 -0.47 7.75 19.44
C ILE A 119 -1.38 8.81 18.84
N VAL A 120 -1.59 8.81 17.51
CA VAL A 120 -2.43 9.79 16.83
C VAL A 120 -3.86 9.72 17.35
N MET A 121 -4.40 8.51 17.56
CA MET A 121 -5.76 8.32 18.10
C MET A 121 -5.92 8.80 19.55
N LEU A 122 -4.83 8.86 20.33
CA LEU A 122 -4.86 9.43 21.68
C LEU A 122 -5.04 10.96 21.65
N PHE A 123 -4.41 11.64 20.70
CA PHE A 123 -4.44 13.11 20.60
C PHE A 123 -5.52 13.65 19.68
N VAL A 124 -5.89 12.89 18.64
CA VAL A 124 -6.89 13.25 17.64
C VAL A 124 -7.96 12.15 17.63
N PRO A 125 -8.96 12.24 18.53
CA PRO A 125 -10.00 11.23 18.62
C PRO A 125 -10.77 11.14 17.30
N SER A 126 -10.90 9.92 16.77
CA SER A 126 -11.65 9.63 15.55
C SER A 126 -12.45 8.33 15.68
N TYR A 127 -13.22 8.01 14.65
CA TYR A 127 -13.83 6.70 14.51
C TYR A 127 -12.76 5.59 14.52
N LEU A 128 -12.92 4.64 15.45
CA LEU A 128 -12.05 3.48 15.60
C LEU A 128 -12.62 2.32 14.80
N HIS A 129 -11.85 1.82 13.84
CA HIS A 129 -12.22 0.62 13.09
C HIS A 129 -10.99 -0.25 12.85
N VAL A 130 -11.13 -1.55 13.05
CA VAL A 130 -10.01 -2.50 12.94
C VAL A 130 -9.38 -2.48 11.55
N ALA A 131 -10.17 -2.22 10.49
CA ALA A 131 -9.66 -2.07 9.12
C ALA A 131 -8.54 -1.03 9.03
N TYR A 132 -8.67 0.09 9.74
CA TYR A 132 -7.73 1.20 9.64
C TYR A 132 -6.39 0.90 10.31
N ILE A 133 -6.41 0.17 11.44
CA ILE A 133 -5.21 -0.37 12.07
C ILE A 133 -4.51 -1.39 11.15
N ILE A 134 -5.29 -2.25 10.48
CA ILE A 134 -4.73 -3.21 9.51
C ILE A 134 -4.12 -2.47 8.32
N VAL A 135 -4.76 -1.40 7.83
CA VAL A 135 -4.28 -0.60 6.70
C VAL A 135 -2.94 0.06 7.01
N ILE A 136 -2.82 0.73 8.16
CA ILE A 136 -1.57 1.42 8.52
C ILE A 136 -0.43 0.41 8.80
N ALA A 137 -0.73 -0.71 9.46
CA ALA A 137 0.22 -1.80 9.65
C ALA A 137 0.70 -2.38 8.31
N SER A 138 -0.23 -2.57 7.37
CA SER A 138 0.04 -3.07 6.02
C SER A 138 0.88 -2.10 5.20
N TYR A 139 0.61 -0.79 5.29
CA TYR A 139 1.42 0.23 4.63
C TYR A 139 2.88 0.18 5.05
N GLY A 140 3.14 0.03 6.35
CA GLY A 140 4.49 -0.10 6.88
C GLY A 140 5.15 -1.41 6.45
N PHE A 141 4.45 -2.53 6.59
CA PHE A 141 4.95 -3.86 6.24
C PHE A 141 5.32 -3.96 4.75
N LEU A 142 4.39 -3.64 3.84
CA LEU A 142 4.61 -3.77 2.40
C LEU A 142 5.68 -2.82 1.87
N SER A 143 5.78 -1.62 2.45
CA SER A 143 6.88 -0.69 2.12
C SER A 143 8.24 -1.25 2.52
N GLY A 144 8.32 -1.94 3.66
CA GLY A 144 9.52 -2.65 4.06
C GLY A 144 9.83 -3.88 3.20
N CYS A 145 8.80 -4.58 2.70
CA CYS A 145 8.97 -5.66 1.74
C CYS A 145 9.56 -5.12 0.43
N ALA A 146 9.04 -4.01 -0.09
CA ALA A 146 9.58 -3.34 -1.27
C ALA A 146 11.05 -2.93 -1.09
N SER A 147 11.42 -2.42 0.08
CA SER A 147 12.83 -2.13 0.43
C SER A 147 13.71 -3.39 0.46
N SER A 148 13.18 -4.50 0.97
CA SER A 148 13.90 -5.77 1.01
C SER A 148 14.09 -6.37 -0.39
N ILE A 149 13.09 -6.26 -1.26
CA ILE A 149 13.20 -6.62 -2.68
C ILE A 149 14.22 -5.73 -3.39
N ASN A 150 14.19 -4.41 -3.15
CA ASN A 150 15.18 -3.48 -3.72
C ASN A 150 16.62 -3.85 -3.33
N ARG A 151 16.83 -4.31 -2.09
CA ARG A 151 18.13 -4.83 -1.65
C ARG A 151 18.49 -6.17 -2.31
N ALA A 152 17.53 -7.10 -2.40
CA ALA A 152 17.75 -8.42 -2.99
C ALA A 152 18.08 -8.36 -4.49
N VAL A 153 17.47 -7.43 -5.22
CA VAL A 153 17.69 -7.25 -6.67
C VAL A 153 19.08 -6.65 -6.98
N GLY A 154 19.72 -5.99 -6.01
CA GLY A 154 21.10 -5.51 -6.11
C GLY A 154 21.35 -4.61 -7.33
N LYS A 155 22.17 -5.07 -8.28
CA LYS A 155 22.53 -4.33 -9.50
C LYS A 155 21.45 -4.37 -10.58
N HIS A 156 20.57 -5.36 -10.58
CA HIS A 156 19.57 -5.57 -11.64
C HIS A 156 18.26 -4.83 -11.38
N LYS A 157 18.34 -3.56 -10.97
CA LYS A 157 17.18 -2.78 -10.50
C LYS A 157 16.05 -2.61 -11.54
N TRP A 158 16.29 -2.91 -12.81
CA TRP A 158 15.24 -3.02 -13.84
C TRP A 158 14.20 -4.10 -13.53
N VAL A 159 14.57 -5.14 -12.76
CA VAL A 159 13.63 -6.18 -12.30
C VAL A 159 12.53 -5.58 -11.42
N LEU A 160 12.81 -4.57 -10.58
CA LEU A 160 11.76 -3.89 -9.80
C LEU A 160 10.74 -3.19 -10.71
N PHE A 161 11.23 -2.55 -11.77
CA PHE A 161 10.37 -1.90 -12.75
C PHE A 161 9.49 -2.92 -13.48
N MET A 162 10.07 -4.03 -13.93
CA MET A 162 9.32 -5.12 -14.57
C MET A 162 8.25 -5.70 -13.63
N LEU A 163 8.64 -6.01 -12.38
CA LEU A 163 7.74 -6.55 -11.37
C LEU A 163 6.58 -5.59 -11.07
N THR A 164 6.84 -4.28 -11.02
CA THR A 164 5.80 -3.26 -10.82
C THR A 164 4.79 -3.25 -11.97
N ASN A 165 5.24 -3.31 -13.22
CA ASN A 165 4.34 -3.35 -14.39
C ASN A 165 3.53 -4.65 -14.43
N ILE A 166 4.17 -5.80 -14.20
CA ILE A 166 3.50 -7.10 -14.14
C ILE A 166 2.43 -7.08 -13.05
N PHE A 167 2.74 -6.56 -11.87
CA PHE A 167 1.80 -6.47 -10.76
C PHE A 167 0.55 -5.64 -11.13
N ILE A 168 0.72 -4.47 -11.76
CA ILE A 168 -0.43 -3.64 -12.19
C ILE A 168 -1.26 -4.37 -13.24
N LEU A 169 -0.63 -5.03 -14.21
CA LEU A 169 -1.34 -5.78 -15.25
C LEU A 169 -2.10 -6.97 -14.67
N ILE A 170 -1.49 -7.77 -13.80
CA ILE A 170 -2.16 -8.88 -13.12
C ILE A 170 -3.33 -8.36 -12.30
N PHE A 171 -3.13 -7.30 -11.53
CA PHE A 171 -4.19 -6.75 -10.69
C PHE A 171 -5.36 -6.18 -11.52
N GLY A 172 -5.05 -5.39 -12.56
CA GLY A 172 -6.04 -4.79 -13.44
C GLY A 172 -6.82 -5.82 -14.26
N THR A 173 -6.14 -6.82 -14.80
CA THR A 173 -6.78 -7.93 -15.52
C THR A 173 -7.65 -8.76 -14.58
N PHE A 174 -7.16 -9.08 -13.38
CA PHE A 174 -7.95 -9.77 -12.36
C PHE A 174 -9.22 -8.99 -12.00
N ALA A 175 -9.10 -7.70 -11.71
CA ALA A 175 -10.25 -6.85 -11.40
C ALA A 175 -11.24 -6.75 -12.58
N GLY A 176 -10.74 -6.60 -13.81
CA GLY A 176 -11.56 -6.55 -15.02
C GLY A 176 -12.30 -7.86 -15.30
N VAL A 177 -11.61 -9.00 -15.21
CA VAL A 177 -12.20 -10.34 -15.37
C VAL A 177 -13.28 -10.59 -14.33
N MET A 178 -13.02 -10.26 -13.07
CA MET A 178 -14.01 -10.44 -12.01
C MET A 178 -15.21 -9.51 -12.18
N THR A 179 -15.00 -8.29 -12.67
CA THR A 179 -16.10 -7.39 -13.04
C THR A 179 -16.92 -7.99 -14.18
N TRP A 180 -16.27 -8.57 -15.20
CA TRP A 180 -16.93 -9.23 -16.33
C TRP A 180 -17.75 -10.46 -15.94
N TYR A 181 -17.36 -11.20 -14.90
CA TYR A 181 -18.14 -12.33 -14.37
C TYR A 181 -19.05 -11.96 -13.19
N SER A 182 -19.17 -10.67 -12.85
CA SER A 182 -20.10 -10.23 -11.81
C SER A 182 -21.56 -10.45 -12.25
N PRO A 183 -22.43 -11.01 -11.37
CA PRO A 183 -23.86 -11.18 -11.65
C PRO A 183 -24.65 -9.87 -11.63
N LEU A 184 -24.02 -8.75 -11.25
CA LEU A 184 -24.65 -7.43 -11.18
C LEU A 184 -24.54 -6.73 -12.53
N GLU A 185 -25.68 -6.36 -13.14
CA GLU A 185 -25.71 -5.64 -14.42
C GLU A 185 -25.47 -4.13 -14.25
N THR A 186 -25.99 -3.55 -13.17
CA THR A 186 -25.82 -2.15 -12.79
C THR A 186 -25.33 -2.05 -11.36
N ILE A 187 -24.46 -1.06 -11.11
CA ILE A 187 -24.00 -0.71 -9.77
C ILE A 187 -24.25 0.77 -9.56
N THR A 188 -24.92 1.13 -8.46
CA THR A 188 -25.10 2.51 -8.04
C THR A 188 -23.78 3.06 -7.49
N LEU A 189 -23.16 4.01 -8.20
CA LEU A 189 -22.01 4.75 -7.71
C LEU A 189 -22.41 5.76 -6.63
N PHE A 190 -21.38 6.37 -6.02
CA PHE A 190 -21.54 7.52 -5.14
C PHE A 190 -22.37 8.61 -5.84
N ALA A 191 -23.37 9.17 -5.13
CA ALA A 191 -24.40 10.08 -5.64
C ALA A 191 -25.60 9.44 -6.40
N GLY A 192 -25.79 8.11 -6.34
CA GLY A 192 -26.99 7.47 -6.88
C GLY A 192 -26.98 7.27 -8.40
N LEU A 193 -25.82 7.46 -9.04
CA LEU A 193 -25.65 7.21 -10.47
C LEU A 193 -25.55 5.72 -10.74
N GLU A 194 -26.53 5.14 -11.45
CA GLU A 194 -26.45 3.76 -11.90
C GLU A 194 -25.49 3.63 -13.08
N VAL A 195 -24.46 2.82 -12.91
CA VAL A 195 -23.43 2.59 -13.93
C VAL A 195 -23.47 1.15 -14.39
N SER A 196 -23.46 0.96 -15.71
CA SER A 196 -23.45 -0.37 -16.30
C SER A 196 -22.10 -1.05 -16.11
N LYS A 197 -22.13 -2.38 -16.00
CA LYS A 197 -20.94 -3.23 -15.89
C LYS A 197 -19.86 -2.95 -16.94
N ILE A 198 -20.26 -2.63 -18.17
CA ILE A 198 -19.34 -2.31 -19.27
C ILE A 198 -18.55 -1.03 -18.93
N VAL A 199 -19.21 0.01 -18.43
CA VAL A 199 -18.57 1.26 -18.04
C VAL A 199 -17.59 1.03 -16.88
N LEU A 200 -17.92 0.17 -15.92
CA LEU A 200 -17.01 -0.17 -14.82
C LEU A 200 -15.70 -0.80 -15.31
N ILE A 201 -15.77 -1.67 -16.33
CA ILE A 201 -14.59 -2.28 -16.92
C ILE A 201 -13.71 -1.23 -17.61
N TYR A 202 -14.32 -0.27 -18.31
CA TYR A 202 -13.58 0.86 -18.88
C TYR A 202 -12.94 1.74 -17.80
N ILE A 203 -13.62 1.98 -16.68
CA ILE A 203 -13.05 2.72 -15.54
C ILE A 203 -11.84 1.97 -14.97
N ILE A 204 -11.93 0.65 -14.81
CA ILE A 204 -10.81 -0.18 -14.32
C ILE A 204 -9.66 -0.18 -15.31
N GLY A 205 -9.95 -0.33 -16.61
CA GLY A 205 -8.95 -0.29 -17.67
C GLY A 205 -8.25 1.06 -17.74
N PHE A 206 -9.00 2.17 -17.60
CA PHE A 206 -8.44 3.52 -17.58
C PHE A 206 -7.60 3.77 -16.32
N GLY A 207 -8.05 3.35 -15.14
CA GLY A 207 -7.28 3.48 -13.90
C GLY A 207 -5.98 2.67 -13.91
N THR A 208 -6.04 1.42 -14.37
CA THR A 208 -4.84 0.56 -14.43
C THR A 208 -3.88 0.97 -15.56
N GLY A 209 -4.40 1.16 -16.77
CA GLY A 209 -3.63 1.61 -17.93
C GLY A 209 -3.05 3.02 -17.72
N GLY A 210 -3.83 3.94 -17.16
CA GLY A 210 -3.38 5.28 -16.81
C GLY A 210 -2.24 5.27 -15.80
N THR A 211 -2.26 4.36 -14.82
CA THR A 211 -1.14 4.21 -13.87
C THR A 211 0.14 3.77 -14.58
N ILE A 212 0.05 2.81 -15.51
CA ILE A 212 1.21 2.36 -16.30
C ILE A 212 1.75 3.53 -17.12
N ILE A 213 0.89 4.23 -17.86
CA ILE A 213 1.30 5.37 -18.69
C ILE A 213 2.00 6.43 -17.84
N ILE A 214 1.44 6.80 -16.69
CA ILE A 214 2.04 7.78 -15.77
C ILE A 214 3.42 7.32 -15.30
N ILE A 215 3.56 6.05 -14.88
CA ILE A 215 4.85 5.50 -14.45
C ILE A 215 5.86 5.59 -15.58
N TRP A 216 5.50 5.21 -16.80
CA TRP A 216 6.38 5.29 -17.96
C TRP A 216 6.80 6.72 -18.28
N ILE A 217 5.87 7.68 -18.22
CA ILE A 217 6.17 9.12 -18.40
C ILE A 217 7.16 9.59 -17.34
N ILE A 218 6.89 9.32 -16.05
CA ILE A 218 7.78 9.71 -14.94
C ILE A 218 9.18 9.13 -15.17
N MET A 219 9.26 7.83 -15.48
CA MET A 219 10.53 7.14 -15.68
C MET A 219 11.28 7.69 -16.90
N PHE A 220 10.59 7.97 -18.01
CA PHE A 220 11.21 8.54 -19.21
C PHE A 220 11.76 9.94 -18.96
N VAL A 221 10.95 10.81 -18.34
CA VAL A 221 11.35 12.17 -17.95
C VAL A 221 12.56 12.13 -17.03
N TYR A 222 12.51 11.31 -15.98
CA TYR A 222 13.62 11.22 -15.01
C TYR A 222 14.91 10.67 -15.62
N ARG A 223 14.80 9.71 -16.55
CA ARG A 223 15.94 9.18 -17.30
C ARG A 223 16.61 10.24 -18.17
N HIS A 224 15.82 11.16 -18.74
CA HIS A 224 16.35 12.24 -19.57
C HIS A 224 17.14 13.26 -18.75
N PHE A 225 16.67 13.59 -17.55
CA PHE A 225 17.30 14.60 -16.69
C PHE A 225 18.44 14.06 -15.80
N ASP A 226 18.39 12.81 -15.35
CA ASP A 226 19.42 12.25 -14.43
C ASP A 226 20.52 11.49 -15.18
N LYS A 227 21.59 12.21 -15.54
CA LYS A 227 22.79 11.64 -16.18
C LYS A 227 23.56 10.64 -15.28
N THR A 228 23.41 10.71 -13.96
CA THR A 228 24.19 9.89 -13.01
C THR A 228 23.56 8.52 -12.71
N LYS A 229 22.32 8.27 -13.15
CA LYS A 229 21.54 7.03 -13.00
C LYS A 229 21.31 6.54 -11.56
N LYS A 230 21.96 7.13 -10.55
CA LYS A 230 21.84 6.68 -9.15
C LYS A 230 20.47 7.02 -8.58
N ARG A 231 19.94 8.21 -8.85
CA ARG A 231 18.66 8.68 -8.30
C ARG A 231 17.46 8.04 -9.00
N TYR A 232 17.59 7.80 -10.31
CA TYR A 232 16.64 7.06 -11.12
C TYR A 232 16.20 5.74 -10.47
N TRP A 233 17.16 4.98 -9.96
CA TRP A 233 16.91 3.66 -9.42
C TRP A 233 16.26 3.64 -8.04
N ASP A 234 16.50 4.66 -7.23
CA ASP A 234 15.82 4.80 -5.93
C ASP A 234 14.36 5.21 -6.13
N LEU A 235 14.08 6.02 -7.16
CA LEU A 235 12.72 6.36 -7.58
C LEU A 235 11.92 5.12 -8.01
N VAL A 236 12.51 4.16 -8.73
CA VAL A 236 11.83 2.91 -9.11
C VAL A 236 11.31 2.15 -7.90
N ALA A 237 12.13 2.03 -6.85
CA ALA A 237 11.73 1.33 -5.63
C ALA A 237 10.58 2.07 -4.90
N ILE A 238 10.58 3.40 -4.95
CA ILE A 238 9.52 4.25 -4.39
C ILE A 238 8.23 4.16 -5.22
N ILE A 239 8.32 4.05 -6.53
CA ILE A 239 7.14 3.80 -7.37
C ILE A 239 6.57 2.42 -7.08
N MET A 240 7.40 1.38 -6.95
CA MET A 240 6.97 0.03 -6.60
C MET A 240 6.19 0.02 -5.28
N LEU A 241 6.75 0.62 -4.22
CA LEU A 241 6.06 0.64 -2.92
C LEU A 241 4.76 1.47 -2.98
N ALA A 242 4.72 2.56 -3.75
CA ALA A 242 3.50 3.35 -3.91
C ALA A 242 2.41 2.53 -4.61
N VAL A 243 2.75 1.87 -5.72
CA VAL A 243 1.83 1.01 -6.49
C VAL A 243 1.29 -0.13 -5.64
N VAL A 244 2.16 -0.89 -4.97
CA VAL A 244 1.72 -2.05 -4.16
C VAL A 244 0.79 -1.60 -3.04
N ASN A 245 1.10 -0.50 -2.36
CA ASN A 245 0.23 0.01 -1.30
C ASN A 245 -1.10 0.55 -1.83
N GLU A 246 -1.11 1.31 -2.93
CA GLU A 246 -2.36 1.83 -3.47
C GLU A 246 -3.27 0.73 -3.98
N TYR A 247 -2.73 -0.20 -4.77
CA TYR A 247 -3.54 -1.28 -5.34
C TYR A 247 -3.93 -2.30 -4.28
N TRP A 248 -3.01 -2.80 -3.47
CA TRP A 248 -3.34 -3.86 -2.51
C TRP A 248 -4.04 -3.34 -1.26
N VAL A 249 -3.48 -2.32 -0.60
CA VAL A 249 -3.97 -1.88 0.71
C VAL A 249 -5.09 -0.85 0.55
N THR A 250 -4.89 0.18 -0.28
CA THR A 250 -5.90 1.22 -0.46
C THR A 250 -7.14 0.65 -1.17
N THR A 251 -7.03 0.00 -2.33
CA THR A 251 -8.24 -0.44 -3.04
C THR A 251 -9.00 -1.57 -2.32
N LEU A 252 -8.29 -2.54 -1.69
CA LEU A 252 -8.96 -3.70 -1.09
C LEU A 252 -9.28 -3.49 0.40
N ILE A 253 -8.28 -3.16 1.22
CA ILE A 253 -8.46 -3.19 2.68
C ILE A 253 -9.10 -1.90 3.19
N SER A 254 -8.61 -0.75 2.76
CA SER A 254 -9.13 0.52 3.26
C SER A 254 -10.54 0.84 2.71
N ALA A 255 -10.94 0.25 1.58
CA ALA A 255 -12.33 0.34 1.11
C ALA A 255 -13.33 -0.21 2.13
N TRP A 256 -12.98 -1.30 2.82
CA TRP A 256 -13.81 -1.89 3.88
C TRP A 256 -14.00 -0.95 5.08
N GLY A 257 -12.92 -0.28 5.53
CA GLY A 257 -13.00 0.71 6.61
C GLY A 257 -13.91 1.89 6.25
N ASP A 258 -13.81 2.38 5.01
CA ASP A 258 -14.57 3.54 4.54
C ASP A 258 -16.09 3.29 4.48
N ILE A 259 -16.52 2.07 4.17
CA ILE A 259 -17.95 1.75 4.15
C ILE A 259 -18.52 1.63 5.55
N ALA A 260 -17.72 1.06 6.47
CA ALA A 260 -18.08 1.04 7.86
C ALA A 260 -18.19 2.46 8.44
N PHE A 261 -17.33 3.39 7.98
CA PHE A 261 -17.36 4.79 8.41
C PHE A 261 -18.49 5.61 7.76
N LEU A 262 -18.65 5.54 6.43
CA LEU A 262 -19.56 6.41 5.69
C LEU A 262 -21.03 5.97 5.80
N THR A 263 -21.33 4.78 6.35
CA THR A 263 -22.71 4.22 6.41
C THR A 263 -23.45 4.22 5.07
N VAL A 264 -22.71 4.38 3.94
CA VAL A 264 -23.27 4.41 2.60
C VAL A 264 -23.65 2.98 2.23
N SER A 265 -24.95 2.73 2.38
CA SER A 265 -25.68 1.52 2.02
C SER A 265 -25.46 0.29 2.91
N GLN A 266 -25.98 0.35 4.15
CA GLN A 266 -26.61 -0.81 4.78
C GLN A 266 -28.05 -1.01 4.26
N ASN A 267 -28.31 -0.74 2.98
CA ASN A 267 -29.55 -1.20 2.36
C ASN A 267 -29.39 -2.69 2.05
N LYS A 268 -29.48 -3.52 3.10
CA LYS A 268 -29.43 -5.01 3.06
C LYS A 268 -30.45 -5.62 2.08
N ASN A 269 -31.35 -4.82 1.52
CA ASN A 269 -32.42 -5.23 0.62
C ASN A 269 -32.01 -5.26 -0.86
N VAL A 270 -30.85 -4.72 -1.24
CA VAL A 270 -30.31 -4.83 -2.61
C VAL A 270 -28.90 -5.39 -2.46
N GLY A 271 -28.63 -6.58 -3.00
CA GLY A 271 -27.44 -7.40 -2.76
C GLY A 271 -26.09 -6.85 -3.24
N THR A 272 -25.87 -5.55 -3.12
CA THR A 272 -24.62 -4.84 -3.41
C THR A 272 -24.07 -4.27 -2.10
N ASP A 273 -23.13 -4.98 -1.48
CA ASP A 273 -22.27 -4.37 -0.46
C ASP A 273 -21.59 -3.16 -1.12
N GLY A 274 -21.67 -1.96 -0.54
CA GLY A 274 -21.03 -0.73 -1.07
C GLY A 274 -19.51 -0.84 -1.29
N TYR A 275 -18.93 -1.99 -0.91
CA TYR A 275 -17.53 -2.40 -1.09
C TYR A 275 -17.04 -2.28 -2.51
N GLY A 276 -17.74 -2.89 -3.46
CA GLY A 276 -17.30 -2.84 -4.85
C GLY A 276 -17.24 -1.42 -5.42
N VAL A 277 -18.17 -0.55 -5.02
CA VAL A 277 -18.20 0.87 -5.45
C VAL A 277 -16.99 1.61 -4.92
N THR A 278 -16.72 1.49 -3.62
CA THR A 278 -15.56 2.14 -2.99
C THR A 278 -14.23 1.59 -3.53
N MET A 279 -14.16 0.30 -3.81
CA MET A 279 -12.99 -0.32 -4.44
C MET A 279 -12.75 0.24 -5.85
N ILE A 280 -13.79 0.30 -6.69
CA ILE A 280 -13.67 0.77 -8.08
C ILE A 280 -13.32 2.25 -8.14
N THR A 281 -13.95 3.08 -7.32
CA THR A 281 -13.63 4.52 -7.26
C THR A 281 -12.17 4.76 -6.85
N ARG A 282 -11.65 3.96 -5.90
CA ARG A 282 -10.25 4.02 -5.50
C ARG A 282 -9.30 3.57 -6.60
N LEU A 283 -9.67 2.55 -7.37
CA LEU A 283 -8.88 2.08 -8.50
C LEU A 283 -8.86 3.12 -9.64
N ALA A 284 -9.99 3.80 -9.89
CA ALA A 284 -10.06 4.91 -10.84
C ALA A 284 -9.14 6.08 -10.43
N MET A 285 -9.04 6.38 -9.13
CA MET A 285 -8.16 7.41 -8.58
C MET A 285 -6.69 6.96 -8.40
N ALA A 286 -6.38 5.68 -8.62
CA ALA A 286 -5.05 5.13 -8.39
C ALA A 286 -3.92 5.84 -9.17
N PRO A 287 -4.08 6.23 -10.46
CA PRO A 287 -3.02 6.93 -11.21
C PRO A 287 -2.55 8.21 -10.51
N ILE A 288 -3.50 9.02 -10.06
CA ILE A 288 -3.24 10.31 -9.41
C ILE A 288 -2.61 10.08 -8.03
N LYS A 289 -3.14 9.12 -7.26
CA LYS A 289 -2.61 8.80 -5.93
C LYS A 289 -1.20 8.22 -6.00
N VAL A 290 -0.89 7.36 -6.98
CA VAL A 290 0.46 6.81 -7.17
C VAL A 290 1.44 7.93 -7.51
N LEU A 291 1.07 8.88 -8.37
CA LEU A 291 1.90 10.04 -8.70
C LEU A 291 2.17 10.90 -7.47
N PHE A 292 1.13 11.27 -6.73
CA PHE A 292 1.26 12.12 -5.53
C PHE A 292 2.08 11.43 -4.43
N ASN A 293 1.77 10.16 -4.13
CA ASN A 293 2.45 9.41 -3.08
C ASN A 293 3.92 9.15 -3.44
N SER A 294 4.23 8.80 -4.69
CA SER A 294 5.62 8.62 -5.11
C SER A 294 6.43 9.92 -5.07
N ALA A 295 5.82 11.06 -5.44
CA ALA A 295 6.47 12.36 -5.37
C ALA A 295 6.83 12.77 -3.93
N ILE A 296 5.88 12.68 -3.00
CA ILE A 296 6.11 13.03 -1.59
C ILE A 296 7.15 12.10 -0.97
N ILE A 297 6.95 10.78 -1.12
CA ILE A 297 7.85 9.79 -0.54
C ILE A 297 9.28 9.97 -1.08
N TYR A 298 9.43 10.31 -2.37
CA TYR A 298 10.74 10.59 -2.96
C TYR A 298 11.43 11.82 -2.35
N ILE A 299 10.69 12.94 -2.21
CA ILE A 299 11.24 14.17 -1.62
C ILE A 299 11.65 13.92 -0.18
N THR A 300 10.79 13.27 0.62
CA THR A 300 11.09 13.00 2.03
C THR A 300 12.21 11.99 2.19
N TYR A 301 12.23 10.91 1.39
CA TYR A 301 13.32 9.94 1.40
C TYR A 301 14.66 10.61 1.10
N ARG A 302 14.71 11.54 0.14
CA ARG A 302 15.92 12.29 -0.17
C ARG A 302 16.41 13.16 1.00
N ALA A 303 15.50 13.76 1.76
CA ALA A 303 15.85 14.57 2.93
C ALA A 303 16.33 13.71 4.11
N VAL A 304 15.69 12.56 4.34
CA VAL A 304 15.90 11.73 5.54
C VAL A 304 17.01 10.70 5.35
N SER A 305 17.15 10.10 4.16
CA SER A 305 18.11 9.02 3.91
C SER A 305 19.57 9.36 4.23
N PRO A 306 20.08 10.59 3.98
CA PRO A 306 21.46 10.94 4.33
C PRO A 306 21.72 11.04 5.84
N LEU A 307 20.68 11.31 6.63
CA LEU A 307 20.79 11.45 8.09
C LEU A 307 20.91 10.08 8.78
N ILE A 308 20.44 9.03 8.11
CA ILE A 308 20.40 7.67 8.65
C ILE A 308 21.60 6.91 8.13
N HIS A 309 22.70 6.98 8.90
CA HIS A 309 23.83 6.10 8.72
C HIS A 309 23.43 4.71 9.21
N LYS A 310 22.98 3.86 8.29
CA LYS A 310 22.92 2.42 8.55
C LYS A 310 24.34 1.98 8.85
N ASP A 311 24.58 1.38 10.00
CA ASP A 311 25.81 0.63 10.28
C ASP A 311 25.83 -0.64 9.40
N THR A 312 25.82 -0.46 8.09
CA THR A 312 26.26 -1.47 7.14
C THR A 312 27.76 -1.38 7.13
N ASN A 313 28.42 -2.20 7.96
CA ASN A 313 29.85 -2.45 7.85
C ASN A 313 30.16 -2.76 6.37
N ALA A 314 30.94 -1.88 5.74
CA ALA A 314 31.39 -2.00 4.35
C ALA A 314 32.27 -3.24 4.10
N ASN A 315 32.61 -4.00 5.14
CA ASN A 315 33.54 -5.13 5.10
C ASN A 315 32.89 -6.50 4.80
N LEU A 316 31.60 -6.57 4.49
CA LEU A 316 30.90 -7.85 4.27
C LEU A 316 30.10 -7.91 2.96
N GLN A 317 30.43 -7.07 1.97
CA GLN A 317 29.95 -7.26 0.59
C GLN A 317 30.85 -8.27 -0.15
N TYR A 318 30.66 -9.56 0.14
CA TYR A 318 31.03 -10.67 -0.74
C TYR A 318 29.87 -11.67 -0.77
#